data_AF-A4T3E9-F1
#
_entry.id   AF-A4T3E9-F1
#
_cell.length_a   1.000
_cell.length_b   1.000
_cell.length_c   1.000
_cell.angle_alpha   90.00
_cell.angle_beta   90.00
_cell.angle_gamma   90.00
#
_symmetry.space_group_name_H-M   'P 1'
#
loop_
_entity.id
_entity.type
_entity.pdbx_description
1 polymer ?
#
loop_
_entity_poly.entity_id
_entity_poly.type
_entity_poly.pdbx_seq_one_letter_code
_entity_poly.pdbx_strand_id
1 'polypeptide(L)'
;MRIRWRLRMAAAQREVWTGTELRRLLSERAGLELSAASVSALFTKEPSQIKVSTLIALCTALDCTPDDLFEIDTTPVEQPAARPRPVASQPKTATARGRSMPPM
;
A
#
# COMPACT_ATOMS: atom_id res chain seq x y z
N MET A 1 -0.20 0.13 7.26
CA MET A 1 -1.40 -0.43 6.62
C MET A 1 -1.15 -0.46 5.12
N ARG A 2 -1.05 -1.65 4.53
CA ARG A 2 -0.95 -1.83 3.07
C ARG A 2 -2.12 -2.69 2.61
N ILE A 3 -2.62 -2.41 1.41
CA ILE A 3 -3.59 -3.29 0.76
C ILE A 3 -2.80 -4.15 -0.22
N ARG A 4 -3.22 -5.40 -0.39
CA ARG A 4 -2.75 -6.26 -1.47
C ARG A 4 -3.94 -6.60 -2.36
N TRP A 5 -3.87 -6.15 -3.61
CA TRP A 5 -4.89 -6.45 -4.60
C TRP A 5 -4.80 -7.89 -5.12
N ARG A 6 -5.89 -8.66 -5.00
CA ARG A 6 -5.94 -10.11 -5.26
C ARG A 6 -6.92 -10.50 -6.36
N LEU A 7 -7.45 -9.55 -7.14
CA LEU A 7 -8.43 -9.82 -8.20
C LEU A 7 -8.02 -10.96 -9.13
N ARG A 8 -6.77 -10.98 -9.59
CA ARG A 8 -6.30 -12.05 -10.50
C ARG A 8 -6.38 -13.44 -9.85
N MET A 9 -6.07 -13.55 -8.56
CA MET A 9 -6.17 -14.82 -7.84
C MET A 9 -7.64 -15.21 -7.65
N ALA A 10 -8.49 -14.26 -7.23
CA ALA A 10 -9.91 -14.51 -7.04
C ALA A 10 -10.57 -14.95 -8.35
N ALA A 11 -10.27 -14.28 -9.47
CA ALA A 11 -10.75 -14.62 -10.80
C ALA A 11 -10.30 -16.03 -11.22
N ALA A 12 -9.02 -16.37 -11.06
CA ALA A 12 -8.50 -17.69 -11.42
C ALA A 12 -9.12 -18.83 -10.61
N GLN A 13 -9.44 -18.62 -9.32
CA GLN A 13 -10.15 -19.60 -8.49
C GLN A 13 -11.57 -19.91 -9.00
N ARG A 14 -12.14 -19.03 -9.83
CA ARG A 14 -13.47 -19.15 -10.45
C ARG A 14 -13.38 -19.40 -11.94
N GLU A 15 -12.24 -19.92 -12.39
CA GLU A 15 -11.96 -20.28 -13.77
C GLU A 15 -11.96 -19.10 -14.75
N VAL A 16 -11.84 -17.86 -14.25
CA VAL A 16 -11.74 -16.64 -15.06
C VAL A 16 -10.28 -16.27 -15.26
N TRP A 17 -9.76 -16.50 -16.46
CA TRP A 17 -8.33 -16.35 -16.75
C TRP A 17 -7.98 -15.09 -17.54
N THR A 18 -8.98 -14.52 -18.22
CA THR A 18 -8.76 -13.40 -19.15
C THR A 18 -9.58 -12.17 -18.78
N GLY A 19 -9.06 -10.98 -19.11
CA GLY A 19 -9.82 -9.74 -18.94
C GLY A 19 -11.07 -9.68 -19.81
N THR A 20 -11.07 -10.33 -20.99
CA THR A 20 -12.24 -10.41 -21.87
C THR A 20 -13.36 -11.21 -21.21
N GLU A 21 -13.03 -12.32 -20.57
CA GLU A 21 -13.99 -13.16 -19.83
C GLU A 21 -14.55 -12.43 -18.61
N LEU A 22 -13.70 -11.78 -17.80
CA LEU A 22 -14.18 -10.95 -16.69
C LEU A 22 -15.11 -9.83 -17.18
N ARG A 23 -14.74 -9.15 -18.28
CA ARG A 23 -15.58 -8.10 -18.87
C ARG A 23 -16.96 -8.65 -19.27
N ARG A 24 -17.01 -9.84 -19.87
CA ARG A 24 -18.27 -10.50 -20.23
C ARG A 24 -19.10 -10.85 -19.00
N LEU A 25 -18.49 -11.35 -17.93
CA LEU A 25 -19.20 -11.65 -16.69
C LEU A 25 -19.72 -10.39 -16.00
N LEU A 26 -18.96 -9.30 -16.03
CA LEU A 26 -19.39 -8.00 -15.50
C LEU A 26 -20.62 -7.46 -16.23
N SER A 27 -20.68 -7.59 -17.57
CA SER A 27 -21.86 -7.19 -18.32
C SER A 27 -23.04 -8.14 -18.11
N GLU A 28 -22.81 -9.45 -18.21
CA GLU A 28 -23.86 -10.49 -18.13
C GLU A 28 -24.48 -10.59 -16.73
N ARG A 29 -23.68 -10.54 -15.66
CA ARG A 29 -24.15 -10.80 -14.29
C ARG A 29 -24.38 -9.54 -13.47
N ALA A 30 -23.62 -8.49 -13.71
CA ALA A 30 -23.67 -7.26 -12.93
C ALA A 30 -24.20 -6.05 -13.71
N GLY A 31 -24.44 -6.18 -15.02
CA GLY A 31 -24.88 -5.08 -15.87
C GLY A 31 -23.84 -3.94 -15.97
N LEU A 32 -22.57 -4.21 -15.64
CA LEU A 32 -21.52 -3.19 -15.64
C LEU A 32 -20.65 -3.30 -16.89
N GLU A 33 -20.77 -2.32 -17.77
CA GLU A 33 -19.87 -2.17 -18.92
C GLU A 33 -18.57 -1.48 -18.50
N LEU A 34 -17.47 -2.22 -18.55
CA LEU A 34 -16.11 -1.67 -18.42
C LEU A 34 -15.35 -1.75 -19.74
N SER A 35 -14.48 -0.77 -19.99
CA SER A 35 -13.56 -0.82 -21.13
C SER A 35 -12.52 -1.94 -20.96
N ALA A 36 -12.03 -2.50 -22.05
CA ALA A 36 -10.96 -3.51 -22.01
C ALA A 36 -9.69 -3.00 -21.32
N ALA A 37 -9.37 -1.72 -21.49
CA ALA A 37 -8.25 -1.08 -20.82
C ALA A 37 -8.45 -1.02 -19.30
N SER A 38 -9.66 -0.68 -18.84
CA SER A 38 -10.01 -0.65 -17.41
C SER A 38 -9.91 -2.04 -16.79
N VAL A 39 -10.44 -3.07 -17.45
CA VAL A 39 -10.35 -4.45 -16.95
C VAL A 39 -8.91 -4.95 -16.92
N SER A 40 -8.12 -4.66 -17.96
CA SER A 40 -6.69 -4.99 -17.98
C SER A 40 -5.92 -4.30 -16.85
N ALA A 41 -6.21 -3.02 -16.57
CA ALA A 41 -5.60 -2.29 -15.45
C ALA A 41 -5.92 -2.96 -14.11
N LEU A 42 -7.17 -3.39 -13.90
CA LEU A 42 -7.58 -4.11 -12.69
C LEU A 42 -6.84 -5.46 -12.54
N PHE A 43 -6.49 -6.15 -13.63
CA PHE A 43 -5.73 -7.41 -13.51
C PHE A 43 -4.24 -7.22 -13.24
N THR A 44 -3.68 -6.07 -13.65
CA THR A 44 -2.22 -5.87 -13.70
C THR A 44 -1.69 -5.02 -12.55
N LYS A 45 -2.50 -4.11 -12.00
CA LYS A 45 -2.06 -3.15 -10.98
C LYS A 45 -3.09 -3.00 -9.88
N GLU A 46 -2.60 -2.68 -8.69
CA GLU A 46 -3.45 -2.24 -7.58
C GLU A 46 -4.07 -0.86 -7.92
N PRO A 47 -5.40 -0.73 -7.89
CA PRO A 47 -6.05 0.55 -8.14
C PRO A 47 -5.87 1.50 -6.94
N SER A 48 -5.59 2.77 -7.21
CA SER A 48 -5.55 3.81 -6.16
C SER A 48 -6.93 4.10 -5.57
N GLN A 49 -7.99 3.87 -6.34
CA GLN A 49 -9.37 4.02 -5.94
C GLN A 49 -10.25 3.08 -6.77
N ILE A 50 -11.34 2.61 -6.17
CA ILE A 50 -12.37 1.86 -6.88
C ILE A 50 -13.74 2.37 -6.44
N LYS A 51 -14.66 2.51 -7.40
CA LYS A 51 -16.06 2.84 -7.08
C LYS A 51 -16.70 1.64 -6.39
N VAL A 52 -17.52 1.90 -5.37
CA VAL A 52 -18.28 0.85 -4.68
C VAL A 52 -19.16 0.06 -5.65
N SER A 53 -19.73 0.72 -6.66
CA SER A 53 -20.49 0.04 -7.73
C SER A 53 -19.65 -0.97 -8.50
N THR A 54 -18.38 -0.64 -8.78
CA THR A 54 -17.44 -1.55 -9.45
C THR A 54 -17.04 -2.71 -8.53
N LEU A 55 -16.86 -2.45 -7.24
CA LEU A 55 -16.59 -3.50 -6.25
C LEU A 55 -17.75 -4.51 -6.19
N ILE A 56 -18.99 -4.01 -6.05
CA ILE A 56 -20.20 -4.85 -6.04
C ILE A 56 -20.31 -5.65 -7.34
N ALA A 57 -20.03 -5.03 -8.48
CA ALA A 57 -20.07 -5.70 -9.77
C ALA A 57 -19.01 -6.82 -9.88
N LEU A 58 -17.79 -6.59 -9.39
CA LEU A 58 -16.74 -7.62 -9.35
C LEU A 58 -17.17 -8.80 -8.46
N CYS A 59 -17.69 -8.51 -7.26
CA CYS A 59 -18.22 -9.52 -6.35
C CYS A 59 -19.36 -10.32 -6.98
N THR A 60 -20.27 -9.66 -7.70
CA THR A 60 -21.41 -10.30 -8.37
C THR A 60 -20.96 -11.13 -9.58
N ALA A 61 -20.05 -10.61 -10.39
CA ALA A 61 -19.55 -11.28 -11.59
C ALA A 61 -18.73 -12.53 -11.26
N LEU A 62 -17.95 -12.46 -10.17
CA LEU A 62 -17.11 -13.55 -9.70
C LEU A 62 -17.80 -14.45 -8.67
N ASP A 63 -18.97 -14.09 -8.14
CA ASP A 63 -19.56 -14.81 -7.00
C ASP A 63 -18.54 -14.89 -5.83
N CYS A 64 -18.07 -13.72 -5.41
CA CYS A 64 -17.05 -13.57 -4.37
C CYS A 64 -17.40 -12.46 -3.38
N THR A 65 -16.70 -12.48 -2.24
CA THR A 65 -16.79 -11.42 -1.25
C THR A 65 -15.67 -10.40 -1.44
N PRO A 66 -15.80 -9.18 -0.90
CA PRO A 66 -14.74 -8.18 -0.99
C PRO A 66 -13.41 -8.65 -0.37
N ASP A 67 -13.44 -9.48 0.67
CA ASP A 67 -12.26 -10.08 1.31
C ASP A 67 -11.45 -10.99 0.36
N ASP A 68 -12.09 -11.53 -0.70
CA ASP A 68 -11.40 -12.29 -1.73
C ASP A 68 -10.60 -11.38 -2.70
N LEU A 69 -11.01 -10.12 -2.83
CA LEU A 69 -10.45 -9.16 -3.79
C LEU A 69 -9.28 -8.36 -3.23
N PHE A 70 -9.25 -8.14 -1.92
CA PHE A 70 -8.17 -7.42 -1.26
C PHE A 70 -7.83 -8.01 0.11
N GLU A 71 -6.54 -8.02 0.41
CA GLU A 71 -6.03 -8.40 1.72
C GLU A 71 -5.48 -7.16 2.41
N ILE A 72 -5.92 -6.91 3.64
CA ILE A 72 -5.51 -5.75 4.43
C ILE A 72 -4.40 -6.17 5.38
N ASP A 73 -3.19 -5.67 5.13
CA ASP A 73 -2.08 -5.83 6.05
C ASP A 73 -2.11 -4.70 7.09
N THR A 74 -2.61 -5.05 8.29
CA THR A 74 -2.68 -4.15 9.45
C THR A 74 -1.42 -4.19 10.30
N THR A 75 -0.37 -4.91 9.90
CA THR A 75 0.89 -4.86 10.64
C THR A 75 1.40 -3.42 10.71
N PRO A 76 1.80 -2.93 11.90
CA PRO A 76 2.44 -1.64 12.01
C PRO A 76 3.69 -1.67 11.13
N VAL A 77 3.76 -0.77 10.15
CA VAL A 77 5.01 -0.55 9.44
C VAL A 77 5.95 0.03 10.48
N GLU A 78 6.91 -0.77 10.94
CA GLU A 78 7.97 -0.30 11.82
C GLU A 78 8.72 0.79 11.05
N GLN A 79 8.37 2.03 11.36
CA GLN A 79 9.05 3.18 10.82
C GLN A 79 10.48 3.06 11.35
N PRO A 80 11.50 3.00 10.47
CA PRO A 80 12.88 2.88 10.93
C PRO A 80 13.10 3.98 11.97
N ALA A 81 13.31 3.59 13.22
CA ALA A 81 13.60 4.52 14.28
C ALA A 81 14.72 5.41 13.76
N ALA A 82 14.44 6.71 13.64
CA ALA A 82 15.43 7.68 13.23
C ALA A 82 16.68 7.40 14.08
N ARG A 83 17.81 7.06 13.43
CA ARG A 83 19.06 6.72 14.13
C ARG A 83 19.24 7.75 15.22
N PRO A 84 19.49 7.36 16.49
CA PRO A 84 19.73 8.32 17.54
C PRO A 84 20.85 9.24 17.04
N ARG A 85 20.50 10.51 16.86
CA ARG A 85 21.46 11.56 16.52
C ARG A 85 22.54 11.45 17.60
N PRO A 86 23.82 11.23 17.26
CA PRO A 86 24.86 11.18 18.26
C PRO A 86 24.78 12.49 19.06
N VAL A 87 24.53 12.36 20.36
CA VAL A 87 24.46 13.49 21.28
C VAL A 87 25.81 14.17 21.18
N ALA A 88 25.85 15.38 20.64
CA ALA A 88 27.07 16.15 20.55
C ALA A 88 27.59 16.37 21.98
N SER A 89 28.72 15.72 22.29
CA SER A 89 29.46 15.94 23.53
C SER A 89 29.77 17.42 23.64
N GLN A 90 29.25 18.08 24.67
CA GLN A 90 29.54 19.49 24.94
C GLN A 90 31.06 19.68 25.04
N PRO A 91 31.64 20.70 24.37
CA PRO A 91 33.04 21.01 24.52
C PRO A 91 33.29 21.54 25.94
N LYS A 92 34.19 20.87 26.67
CA LYS A 92 34.71 21.36 27.95
C LYS A 92 35.42 22.69 27.68
N THR A 93 34.83 23.81 28.08
CA THR A 93 35.50 25.10 28.13
C THR A 93 36.65 25.03 29.13
N ALA A 94 37.87 24.87 28.63
CA ALA A 94 39.07 25.12 29.40
C ALA A 94 39.15 26.64 29.66
N THR A 95 38.84 27.07 30.87
CA THR A 95 39.04 28.44 31.31
C THR A 95 40.54 28.73 31.37
N ALA A 96 41.05 29.43 30.36
CA ALA A 96 42.30 30.15 30.45
C ALA A 96 42.17 31.30 31.47
N ARG A 97 42.79 31.14 32.65
CA ARG A 97 43.28 32.25 33.46
C ARG A 97 44.79 32.00 33.54
N GLY A 98 45.61 32.75 32.82
CA GLY A 98 45.77 34.19 33.01
C GLY A 98 47.02 34.36 33.87
N ARG A 99 48.08 34.83 33.23
CA ARG A 99 49.47 34.97 33.72
C ARG A 99 49.59 35.89 34.94
N SER A 100 50.65 35.64 35.73
CA SER A 100 51.43 36.58 36.58
C SER A 100 50.72 37.17 37.81
N MET A 101 51.35 37.38 38.98
CA MET A 101 52.71 37.89 39.27
C MET A 101 53.20 37.53 40.72
N PRO A 102 54.47 37.87 41.11
CA PRO A 102 55.28 37.41 42.29
C PRO A 102 55.02 38.29 43.56
N PRO A 103 55.81 38.38 44.67
CA PRO A 103 57.18 37.92 45.09
C PRO A 103 57.20 37.17 46.47
N MET A 104 58.28 36.57 47.00
CA MET A 104 59.58 37.05 47.56
C MET A 104 60.62 35.93 47.52
#